data_AF-A0A178UAN6-F1
#
_entry.id   AF-A0A178UAN6-F1
#
_cell.length_a   1.000
_cell.length_b   1.000
_cell.length_c   1.000
_cell.angle_alpha   90.00
_cell.angle_beta   90.00
_cell.angle_gamma   90.00
#
_symmetry.space_group_name_H-M   'P 1'
#
loop_
_entity.id
_entity.type
_entity.pdbx_description
1 polymer ?
#
loop_
_entity_poly.entity_id
_entity_poly.type
_entity_poly.pdbx_seq_one_letter_code
_entity_poly.pdbx_strand_id
1 'polypeptide(L)'
;MRQSLQKLSNVNYNTLEFITALLLRVSQKSLLNKMDSHSLAMEMAPVIMWREDNRPESYREYWRRPSRSPKKSNDFETATPWDLLSDEGEGPDASSSIPLDDIAQVDFGAVEVVQCLIEHHNAIFTDAAETVWR
;
A
#
# COMPACT_ATOMS: atom_id res chain seq x y z
N MET A 1 7.81 8.16 18.78
CA MET A 1 6.44 7.69 18.45
C MET A 1 5.48 7.83 19.65
N ARG A 2 5.70 7.14 20.78
CA ARG A 2 4.80 7.16 21.96
C ARG A 2 4.39 8.56 22.44
N GLN A 3 5.34 9.49 22.58
CA GLN A 3 5.05 10.89 22.99
C GLN A 3 4.18 11.65 21.98
N SER A 4 4.31 11.36 20.69
CA SER A 4 3.46 11.98 19.66
C SER A 4 2.04 11.41 19.72
N LEU A 5 1.89 10.10 19.98
CA LEU A 5 0.59 9.45 20.12
C LEU A 5 -0.19 9.95 21.34
N GLN A 6 0.48 10.33 22.42
CA GLN A 6 -0.14 10.92 23.62
C GLN A 6 -0.86 12.27 23.35
N LYS A 7 -0.60 12.92 22.20
CA LYS A 7 -1.28 14.14 21.79
C LYS A 7 -2.64 13.88 21.12
N LEU A 8 -2.93 12.63 20.77
CA LEU A 8 -4.22 12.25 20.20
C LEU A 8 -5.32 12.31 21.26
N SER A 9 -6.56 12.55 20.82
CA SER A 9 -7.72 12.34 21.69
C SER A 9 -7.77 10.88 22.15
N ASN A 10 -8.33 10.62 23.32
CA ASN A 10 -8.43 9.26 23.87
C ASN A 10 -9.12 8.28 22.90
N VAL A 11 -10.16 8.77 22.21
CA VAL A 11 -10.90 7.97 21.20
C VAL A 11 -9.99 7.62 20.02
N ASN A 12 -9.22 8.56 19.50
CA ASN A 12 -8.31 8.33 18.37
C ASN A 12 -7.15 7.41 18.77
N TYR A 13 -6.59 7.60 19.97
CA TYR A 13 -5.54 6.75 20.51
C TYR A 13 -5.99 5.29 20.61
N ASN A 14 -7.13 5.03 21.30
CA ASN A 14 -7.66 3.68 21.48
C ASN A 14 -8.08 3.03 20.15
N THR A 15 -8.60 3.81 19.22
CA THR A 15 -8.97 3.31 17.88
C THR A 15 -7.71 2.89 17.11
N LEU A 16 -6.66 3.70 17.14
CA LEU A 16 -5.39 3.39 16.49
C LEU A 16 -4.71 2.17 17.12
N GLU A 17 -4.75 2.05 18.44
CA GLU A 17 -4.30 0.86 19.17
C GLU A 17 -5.03 -0.39 18.66
N PHE A 18 -6.37 -0.38 18.68
CA PHE A 18 -7.15 -1.54 18.26
C PHE A 18 -6.91 -1.93 16.79
N ILE A 19 -6.87 -0.95 15.88
CA ILE A 19 -6.61 -1.19 14.46
C ILE A 19 -5.21 -1.78 14.26
N THR A 20 -4.19 -1.22 14.91
CA THR A 20 -2.81 -1.71 14.75
C THR A 20 -2.61 -3.08 15.39
N ALA A 21 -3.31 -3.41 16.48
CA ALA A 21 -3.35 -4.75 17.04
C ALA A 21 -3.95 -5.77 16.06
N LEU A 22 -5.05 -5.41 15.39
CA LEU A 22 -5.66 -6.24 14.36
C LEU A 22 -4.72 -6.46 13.18
N LEU A 23 -4.09 -5.40 12.67
CA LEU A 23 -3.15 -5.48 11.54
C LEU A 23 -1.92 -6.33 11.89
N LEU A 24 -1.40 -6.25 13.12
CA LEU A 24 -0.33 -7.13 13.59
C LEU A 24 -0.75 -8.61 13.52
N ARG A 25 -1.97 -8.94 13.96
CA ARG A 25 -2.47 -10.33 13.85
C ARG A 25 -2.64 -10.79 12.41
N VAL A 26 -3.07 -9.90 11.52
CA VAL A 26 -3.15 -10.19 10.09
C VAL A 26 -1.75 -10.44 9.54
N SER A 27 -0.76 -9.63 9.91
CA SER A 27 0.62 -9.75 9.41
C SER A 27 1.31 -11.04 9.89
N GLN A 28 1.00 -11.51 11.10
CA GLN A 28 1.46 -12.79 11.62
C GLN A 28 0.91 -14.00 10.84
N LYS A 29 -0.13 -13.82 10.02
CA LYS A 29 -0.69 -14.84 9.12
C LYS A 29 -0.27 -14.62 7.65
N SER A 30 0.77 -13.82 7.40
CA SER A 30 1.32 -13.50 6.07
C SER A 30 1.57 -14.72 5.18
N LEU A 31 1.97 -15.86 5.75
CA LEU A 31 2.16 -17.09 4.98
C LEU A 31 0.88 -17.56 4.25
N LEU A 32 -0.28 -17.31 4.85
CA LEU A 32 -1.61 -17.68 4.34
C LEU A 32 -2.26 -16.57 3.53
N ASN A 33 -2.27 -15.33 4.05
CA ASN A 33 -2.97 -14.21 3.43
C ASN A 33 -2.08 -13.36 2.48
N LYS A 34 -0.77 -13.62 2.44
CA LYS A 34 0.24 -12.88 1.65
C LYS A 34 0.39 -11.40 2.00
N MET A 35 -0.05 -11.00 3.19
CA MET A 35 0.01 -9.63 3.67
C MET A 35 0.93 -9.55 4.89
N ASP A 36 2.19 -9.15 4.69
CA ASP A 36 3.10 -8.80 5.78
C ASP A 36 2.88 -7.35 6.26
N SER A 37 3.62 -6.93 7.30
CA SER A 37 3.44 -5.60 7.89
C SER A 37 3.66 -4.47 6.89
N HIS A 38 4.64 -4.62 5.99
CA HIS A 38 4.93 -3.64 4.94
C HIS A 38 3.78 -3.57 3.92
N SER A 39 3.31 -4.72 3.43
CA SER A 39 2.19 -4.78 2.47
C SER A 39 0.90 -4.22 3.07
N LEU A 40 0.64 -4.48 4.35
CA LEU A 40 -0.48 -3.88 5.07
C LEU A 40 -0.32 -2.37 5.23
N ALA A 41 0.89 -1.88 5.53
CA ALA A 41 1.14 -0.46 5.66
C ALA A 41 0.95 0.29 4.33
N MET A 42 1.37 -0.31 3.20
CA MET A 42 1.12 0.25 1.87
C MET A 42 -0.37 0.47 1.59
N GLU A 43 -1.23 -0.47 2.00
CA GLU A 43 -2.68 -0.37 1.81
C GLU A 43 -3.36 0.56 2.83
N MET A 44 -2.87 0.59 4.07
CA MET A 44 -3.55 1.25 5.17
C MET A 44 -3.07 2.69 5.41
N ALA A 45 -1.84 3.03 5.07
CA ALA A 45 -1.29 4.38 5.29
C ALA A 45 -2.14 5.51 4.67
N PRO A 46 -2.68 5.37 3.45
CA PRO A 46 -3.53 6.40 2.86
C PRO A 46 -4.85 6.63 3.60
N VAL A 47 -5.28 5.66 4.40
CA VAL A 47 -6.54 5.70 5.14
C VAL A 47 -6.33 6.04 6.60
N ILE A 48 -5.15 5.80 7.16
CA ILE A 48 -4.83 6.17 8.54
C ILE A 48 -4.21 7.57 8.62
N MET A 49 -3.40 7.95 7.61
CA MET A 49 -2.60 9.18 7.60
C MET A 49 -2.74 9.95 6.29
N TRP A 50 -3.96 10.33 5.94
CA TRP A 50 -4.18 11.18 4.76
C TRP A 50 -3.84 12.64 5.03
N ARG A 51 -3.36 13.34 3.99
CA ARG A 51 -3.18 14.80 3.99
C ARG A 51 -4.45 15.45 3.47
N GLU A 52 -4.66 16.73 3.80
CA GLU A 52 -5.92 17.45 3.52
C GLU A 52 -6.31 17.45 2.03
N ASP A 53 -5.30 17.46 1.16
CA ASP A 53 -5.44 17.38 -0.30
C ASP A 53 -5.64 15.95 -0.84
N ASN A 54 -5.48 14.92 0.01
CA ASN A 54 -5.41 13.51 -0.38
C ASN A 54 -6.42 12.66 0.41
N ARG A 55 -7.67 13.13 0.50
CA ARG A 55 -8.70 12.49 1.31
C ARG A 55 -8.95 11.01 0.92
N PRO A 56 -9.38 10.14 1.85
CA PRO A 56 -9.57 8.72 1.59
C PRO A 56 -10.58 8.40 0.48
N GLU A 57 -11.48 9.32 0.15
CA GLU A 57 -12.44 9.14 -0.94
C GLU A 57 -11.74 8.93 -2.30
N SER A 58 -10.58 9.55 -2.53
CA SER A 58 -9.77 9.31 -3.73
C SER A 58 -9.17 7.90 -3.72
N TYR A 59 -8.73 7.42 -2.55
CA TYR A 59 -8.22 6.06 -2.38
C TYR A 59 -9.30 4.99 -2.54
N ARG A 60 -10.56 5.32 -2.26
CA ARG A 60 -11.70 4.41 -2.36
C ARG A 60 -11.92 3.89 -3.79
N GLU A 61 -11.51 4.65 -4.81
CA GLU A 61 -11.57 4.22 -6.21
C GLU A 61 -10.57 3.10 -6.53
N TYR A 62 -9.44 3.03 -5.81
CA TYR A 62 -8.45 1.97 -5.96
C TYR A 62 -8.96 0.66 -5.36
N TRP A 63 -9.59 0.71 -4.18
CA TRP A 63 -10.18 -0.48 -3.56
C TRP A 63 -11.40 -1.05 -4.29
N ARG A 64 -12.12 -0.21 -5.05
CA ARG A 64 -13.21 -0.68 -5.92
C ARG A 64 -12.72 -1.38 -7.17
N ARG A 65 -11.48 -1.16 -7.60
CA ARG A 65 -10.87 -1.91 -8.69
C ARG A 65 -10.31 -3.21 -8.11
N PRO A 66 -10.82 -4.39 -8.49
CA PRO A 66 -10.11 -5.64 -8.21
C PRO A 66 -8.68 -5.47 -8.69
N SER A 67 -7.69 -5.95 -7.93
CA SER A 67 -6.30 -5.93 -8.40
C SER A 67 -6.30 -6.51 -9.81
N ARG A 68 -5.90 -5.67 -10.79
CA ARG A 68 -5.82 -6.14 -12.16
C ARG A 68 -4.72 -7.18 -12.15
N SER A 69 -5.10 -8.45 -12.09
CA SER A 69 -4.23 -9.51 -12.56
C SER A 69 -3.72 -9.08 -13.93
N PRO A 70 -2.43 -9.27 -14.25
CA PRO A 70 -1.92 -8.95 -15.58
C PRO A 70 -2.87 -9.61 -16.57
N LYS A 71 -3.54 -8.80 -17.39
CA LYS A 71 -4.33 -9.33 -18.49
C LYS A 71 -3.33 -10.17 -19.29
N LYS A 72 -3.49 -11.49 -19.27
CA LYS A 72 -2.78 -12.37 -20.18
C LYS A 72 -3.36 -12.05 -21.55
N SER A 73 -2.83 -11.02 -22.22
CA SER A 73 -3.15 -10.74 -23.61
C SER A 73 -2.55 -11.90 -24.39
N ASN A 74 -3.41 -12.87 -24.70
CA ASN A 74 -3.02 -14.03 -25.50
C ASN A 74 -3.11 -13.72 -27.01
N ASP A 75 -3.08 -12.45 -27.37
CA ASP A 75 -2.98 -11.97 -28.75
C ASP A 75 -1.53 -11.56 -29.02
N PHE A 76 -0.62 -12.54 -28.95
CA PHE A 76 0.59 -12.48 -29.74
C PHE A 76 0.38 -13.51 -30.84
N GLU A 77 -0.17 -13.03 -31.96
CA GLU A 77 0.07 -13.66 -33.25
C GLU A 77 1.59 -13.84 -33.39
N THR A 78 1.95 -15.02 -33.88
CA THR A 78 3.29 -15.62 -33.89
C THR A 78 4.33 -14.74 -34.60
N ALA A 79 4.77 -13.66 -33.97
CA ALA A 79 5.88 -12.84 -34.44
C ALA A 79 7.18 -13.46 -33.91
N THR A 80 7.95 -14.08 -34.80
CA THR A 80 9.24 -14.66 -34.50
C THR A 80 10.23 -13.55 -34.07
N PRO A 81 11.10 -13.77 -33.06
CA PRO A 81 12.03 -12.74 -32.55
C PRO A 81 12.98 -12.12 -33.60
N TRP A 82 13.09 -12.72 -34.78
CA TRP A 82 13.91 -12.26 -35.89
C TRP A 82 13.19 -11.26 -36.82
N ASP A 83 11.86 -11.20 -36.79
CA ASP A 83 11.08 -10.28 -37.65
C ASP A 83 11.13 -8.82 -37.17
N LEU A 84 11.47 -8.58 -35.91
CA LEU A 84 11.57 -7.23 -35.32
C LEU A 84 12.93 -6.54 -35.56
N LEU A 85 13.89 -7.24 -36.17
CA LEU A 85 15.25 -6.71 -36.39
C LEU A 85 15.51 -6.24 -37.83
N SER A 86 14.52 -6.35 -38.73
CA SER A 86 14.72 -6.09 -40.17
C SER A 86 14.07 -4.82 -40.71
N ASP A 87 13.66 -3.87 -39.86
CA ASP A 87 13.08 -2.61 -40.33
C ASP A 87 14.01 -1.42 -40.03
N GLU A 88 15.07 -1.29 -40.82
CA GLU A 88 15.65 0.03 -41.10
C GLU A 88 14.70 0.76 -42.05
N GLY A 89 13.68 1.41 -41.48
CA GLY A 89 12.65 2.13 -42.21
C GLY A 89 12.14 3.32 -41.40
N GLU A 90 12.66 4.50 -41.70
CA GLU A 90 12.28 5.81 -41.19
C GLU A 90 10.73 5.98 -41.11
N GLY A 91 10.19 6.02 -39.88
CA GLY A 91 8.75 6.19 -39.61
C GLY A 91 8.53 7.21 -38.48
N PRO A 92 7.52 8.10 -38.59
CA PRO A 92 7.41 9.30 -37.76
C PRO A 92 7.13 8.96 -36.30
N ASP A 93 7.83 9.65 -35.40
CA ASP A 93 7.66 9.73 -33.94
C ASP A 93 6.34 9.16 -33.42
N ALA A 94 6.34 7.85 -33.15
CA ALA A 94 5.35 7.23 -32.28
C ALA A 94 5.78 7.44 -30.81
N SER A 95 5.96 8.70 -30.40
CA SER A 95 5.94 9.07 -28.99
C SER A 95 4.49 8.92 -28.52
N SER A 96 4.06 7.68 -28.32
CA SER A 96 2.81 7.40 -27.64
C SER A 96 2.97 7.93 -26.22
N SER A 97 2.43 9.11 -25.95
CA SER A 97 2.30 9.64 -24.61
C SER A 97 1.37 8.71 -23.83
N ILE A 98 1.95 7.69 -23.20
CA ILE A 98 1.27 6.90 -22.18
C ILE A 98 0.86 7.94 -21.14
N PRO A 99 -0.45 8.17 -20.89
CA PRO A 99 -0.85 9.01 -19.79
C PRO A 99 -0.27 8.34 -18.56
N LEU A 100 0.70 9.00 -17.93
CA LEU A 100 1.03 8.72 -16.54
C LEU A 100 -0.22 9.17 -15.80
N ASP A 101 -1.25 8.30 -15.74
CA ASP A 101 -2.39 8.46 -14.83
C ASP A 101 -1.75 8.88 -13.52
N ASP A 102 -2.09 10.07 -13.00
CA ASP A 102 -1.48 10.66 -11.83
C ASP A 102 -1.51 9.65 -10.68
N ILE A 103 -0.47 8.81 -10.57
CA ILE A 103 -0.37 7.79 -9.55
C ILE A 103 -0.24 8.61 -8.28
N ALA A 104 -1.31 8.65 -7.50
CA ALA A 104 -1.35 9.34 -6.22
C ALA A 104 -0.03 9.02 -5.50
N GLN A 105 0.82 10.04 -5.36
CA GLN A 105 2.18 9.84 -4.91
C GLN A 105 2.12 9.17 -3.54
N VAL A 106 2.65 7.95 -3.45
CA VAL A 106 2.64 7.20 -2.21
C VAL A 106 3.47 7.99 -1.19
N ASP A 107 2.84 8.36 -0.08
CA ASP A 107 3.53 8.98 1.04
C ASP A 107 4.28 7.89 1.81
N PHE A 108 5.51 7.60 1.37
CA PHE A 108 6.36 6.60 2.01
C PHE A 108 6.66 6.91 3.48
N GLY A 109 6.63 8.19 3.88
CA GLY A 109 6.77 8.56 5.29
C GLY A 109 5.57 8.10 6.11
N ALA A 110 4.36 8.26 5.58
CA ALA A 110 3.15 7.71 6.20
C ALA A 110 3.18 6.18 6.25
N VAL A 111 3.66 5.52 5.18
CA VAL A 111 3.84 4.06 5.14
C VAL A 111 4.79 3.59 6.23
N GLU A 112 5.96 4.20 6.37
CA GLU A 112 6.94 3.84 7.41
C GLU A 112 6.36 4.01 8.82
N VAL A 113 5.61 5.07 9.08
CA VAL A 113 4.95 5.29 10.38
C VAL A 113 3.93 4.19 10.66
N VAL A 114 3.08 3.85 9.70
CA VAL A 114 2.07 2.80 9.87
C VAL A 114 2.70 1.42 10.00
N GLN A 115 3.74 1.11 9.22
CA GLN A 115 4.49 -0.14 9.36
C GLN A 115 5.09 -0.26 10.75
N CYS A 116 5.72 0.81 11.26
CA CYS A 116 6.29 0.83 12.59
C CYS A 116 5.23 0.64 13.70
N LEU A 117 4.06 1.26 13.55
CA LEU A 117 2.92 1.06 14.45
C LEU A 117 2.45 -0.41 14.49
N ILE A 118 2.48 -1.11 13.35
CA ILE A 118 2.10 -2.53 13.25
C ILE A 118 3.17 -3.41 13.89
N GLU A 119 4.42 -3.31 13.43
CA GLU A 119 5.51 -4.19 13.85
C GLU A 119 5.84 -4.05 15.34
N HIS A 120 5.78 -2.82 15.86
CA HIS A 120 6.13 -2.50 17.24
C HIS A 120 4.90 -2.23 18.10
N HIS A 121 3.71 -2.68 17.68
CA HIS A 121 2.44 -2.42 18.37
C HIS A 121 2.53 -2.67 19.88
N ASN A 122 2.99 -3.86 20.29
CA ASN A 122 3.12 -4.21 21.72
C ASN A 122 4.08 -3.25 22.44
N ALA A 123 5.24 -2.94 21.87
CA ALA A 123 6.19 -2.01 22.48
C ALA A 123 5.65 -0.56 22.55
N ILE A 124 4.70 -0.19 21.69
CA ILE A 124 4.14 1.16 21.64
C ILE A 124 2.95 1.32 22.58
N PHE A 125 2.00 0.37 22.55
CA PHE A 125 0.70 0.47 23.18
C PHE A 125 0.54 -0.37 24.46
N THR A 126 1.29 -1.46 24.63
CA THR A 126 1.18 -2.29 25.84
C THR A 126 2.18 -1.82 26.89
N ASP A 127 1.69 -1.62 28.11
CA ASP A 127 2.55 -1.52 29.29
C ASP A 127 2.97 -2.94 29.70
N ALA A 128 4.17 -3.09 30.27
CA ALA A 128 4.84 -4.38 30.50
C ALA A 128 4.05 -5.44 31.33
N ALA A 129 2.86 -5.10 31.84
CA ALA A 129 2.02 -5.94 32.67
C ALA A 129 0.65 -6.31 32.07
N GLU A 130 0.16 -5.65 31.00
CA GLU A 130 -1.20 -5.88 30.49
C GLU A 130 -1.22 -6.21 28.99
N THR A 131 -1.76 -7.40 28.70
CA THR A 131 -2.21 -7.88 27.38
C THR A 131 -1.21 -7.77 26.24
N VAL A 132 -0.28 -8.73 26.14
CA VAL A 132 0.47 -8.95 24.90
C VAL A 132 -0.46 -9.49 23.82
N TRP A 133 -0.63 -8.75 22.73
CA TRP A 133 -1.38 -9.22 21.58
C TRP A 133 -0.54 -10.29 20.85
N ARG A 134 -0.94 -11.54 21.03
CA ARG A 134 -0.44 -12.73 20.31
C ARG A 134 -1.35 -13.08 19.13
#